data_AF-A0AAV0KWC7-F1
#
_entry.id   AF-A0AAV0KWC7-F1
#
_cell.length_a   1.000
_cell.length_b   1.000
_cell.length_c   1.000
_cell.angle_alpha   90.00
_cell.angle_beta   90.00
_cell.angle_gamma   90.00
#
_symmetry.space_group_name_H-M   'P 1'
#
loop_
_entity.id
_entity.type
_entity.pdbx_description
1 polymer ?
#
loop_
_entity_poly.entity_id
_entity_poly.type
_entity_poly.pdbx_seq_one_letter_code
_entity_poly.pdbx_strand_id
1 'polypeptide(L)'
;MELCIMLLECCSQERTYLKYYGLLGQRFCMINKVHQENFEKCFVQQYSMIHRLETNKLRNVAKFFAHLLGTDALPWHVLAYIRLTEEDTTSSSRIFIKILFQELSEHLGIRRLNDRLSDPAIQDSFESIFPRDNPKNTRFSINFFTSIGLGGITENLREYLKNMPRMIMQQQQPASDSEPDSEVDTASDSDSDSDDSSDSDSEESDSSSEEDRRRKRKNRNNGRNKRDSKRTKSKRD
;
A
#
# COMPACT_ATOMS: atom_id res chain seq x y z
N MET A 1 -15.20 3.10 -26.84
CA MET A 1 -14.07 2.48 -26.13
C MET A 1 -12.78 3.27 -26.34
N GLU A 2 -12.31 3.43 -27.58
CA GLU A 2 -11.06 4.16 -27.92
C GLU A 2 -10.88 5.51 -27.21
N LEU A 3 -11.95 6.32 -27.13
CA LEU A 3 -11.89 7.62 -26.44
C LEU A 3 -11.55 7.49 -24.94
N CYS A 4 -12.10 6.48 -24.26
CA CYS A 4 -11.82 6.23 -22.84
C CYS A 4 -10.39 5.72 -22.65
N ILE A 5 -9.88 4.91 -23.59
CA ILE A 5 -8.50 4.43 -23.60
C ILE A 5 -7.55 5.62 -23.81
N MET A 6 -7.77 6.43 -24.84
CA MET A 6 -6.95 7.61 -25.13
C MET A 6 -6.90 8.58 -23.94
N LEU A 7 -8.04 8.85 -23.30
CA LEU A 7 -8.10 9.71 -22.13
C LEU A 7 -7.26 9.17 -20.97
N LEU A 8 -7.35 7.85 -20.73
CA LEU A 8 -6.59 7.17 -19.68
C LEU A 8 -5.09 7.12 -19.98
N GLU A 9 -4.71 6.88 -21.23
CA GLU A 9 -3.33 6.90 -21.69
C GLU A 9 -2.72 8.29 -21.54
N CYS A 10 -3.41 9.35 -21.99
CA CYS A 10 -2.98 10.73 -21.77
C CYS A 10 -2.78 11.01 -20.28
N CYS A 11 -3.75 10.65 -19.43
CA CYS A 11 -3.62 10.81 -17.97
C CYS A 11 -2.41 10.05 -17.41
N SER A 12 -2.12 8.85 -17.92
CA SER A 12 -1.00 8.03 -17.42
C SER A 12 0.37 8.61 -17.76
N GLN A 13 0.50 9.31 -18.89
CA GLN A 13 1.78 9.84 -19.40
C GLN A 13 2.16 11.19 -18.76
N GLU A 14 1.23 11.86 -18.09
CA GLU A 14 1.52 13.10 -17.39
C GLU A 14 2.58 12.90 -16.29
N ARG A 15 3.41 13.92 -16.06
CA ARG A 15 4.40 13.88 -14.99
C ARG A 15 3.75 13.78 -13.61
N THR A 16 2.60 14.41 -13.44
CA THR A 16 1.82 14.45 -12.21
C THR A 16 0.34 14.36 -12.53
N TYR A 17 -0.43 13.66 -11.69
CA TYR A 17 -1.87 13.56 -11.87
C TYR A 17 -2.54 14.93 -11.88
N LEU A 18 -3.29 15.21 -12.95
CA LEU A 18 -4.12 16.40 -13.08
C LEU A 18 -5.58 16.04 -12.83
N LYS A 19 -6.20 16.67 -11.83
CA LYS A 19 -7.61 16.47 -11.46
C LYS A 19 -8.59 16.66 -12.62
N TYR A 20 -8.19 17.46 -13.62
CA TYR A 20 -8.93 17.64 -14.87
C TYR A 20 -9.32 16.31 -15.53
N TYR A 21 -8.43 15.32 -15.59
CA TYR A 21 -8.74 14.03 -16.21
C TYR A 21 -9.85 13.30 -15.46
N GLY A 22 -9.78 13.23 -14.12
CA GLY A 22 -10.84 12.63 -13.29
C GLY A 22 -12.19 13.32 -13.47
N LEU A 23 -12.23 14.65 -13.50
CA LEU A 23 -13.45 15.43 -13.75
C LEU A 23 -14.02 15.18 -15.14
N LEU A 24 -13.15 15.07 -16.16
CA LEU A 24 -13.56 14.79 -17.53
C LEU A 24 -14.12 13.36 -17.65
N GLY A 25 -13.44 12.37 -17.06
CA GLY A 25 -13.91 10.98 -17.00
C GLY A 25 -15.27 10.87 -16.29
N GLN A 26 -15.43 11.56 -15.15
CA GLN A 26 -16.68 11.64 -14.41
C GLN A 26 -17.81 12.17 -15.29
N ARG A 27 -17.59 13.28 -16.00
CA ARG A 27 -18.60 13.85 -16.91
C ARG A 27 -18.99 12.87 -18.01
N PHE A 28 -18.02 12.16 -18.61
CA PHE A 28 -18.34 11.15 -19.62
C PHE A 28 -19.20 10.02 -19.06
N CYS A 29 -18.89 9.49 -17.87
CA CYS A 29 -19.70 8.47 -17.21
C CYS A 29 -21.14 8.96 -16.93
N MET A 30 -21.30 10.21 -16.51
CA MET A 30 -22.60 10.80 -16.19
C MET A 30 -23.45 11.12 -17.43
N ILE A 31 -22.83 11.37 -18.59
CA ILE A 31 -23.54 11.65 -19.84
C ILE A 31 -24.14 10.38 -20.44
N ASN A 32 -23.38 9.28 -20.47
CA ASN A 32 -23.83 8.05 -21.10
C ASN A 32 -23.23 6.82 -20.40
N LYS A 33 -24.09 5.86 -20.05
CA LYS A 33 -23.71 4.58 -19.45
C LYS A 33 -22.70 3.78 -20.29
N VAL A 34 -22.72 3.94 -21.61
CA VAL A 34 -21.72 3.34 -22.51
C VAL A 34 -20.30 3.77 -22.15
N HIS A 35 -20.08 5.02 -21.70
CA HIS A 35 -18.76 5.46 -21.25
C HIS A 35 -18.37 4.86 -19.90
N GLN A 36 -19.33 4.72 -18.98
CA GLN A 36 -19.10 4.03 -17.71
C GLN A 36 -18.63 2.59 -17.95
N GLU A 37 -19.36 1.81 -18.75
CA GLU A 37 -18.98 0.43 -19.10
C GLU A 37 -17.62 0.35 -19.81
N ASN A 38 -17.29 1.34 -20.64
CA ASN A 38 -15.97 1.42 -21.26
C ASN A 38 -14.86 1.69 -20.23
N PHE A 39 -15.08 2.56 -19.25
CA PHE A 39 -14.11 2.79 -18.18
C PHE A 39 -13.97 1.59 -17.24
N GLU A 40 -15.03 0.81 -17.01
CA GLU A 40 -14.94 -0.47 -16.28
C GLU A 40 -14.02 -1.44 -17.04
N LYS A 41 -14.21 -1.59 -18.35
CA LYS A 41 -13.34 -2.42 -19.19
C LYS A 41 -11.89 -1.93 -19.18
N CYS A 42 -11.68 -0.61 -19.25
CA CYS A 42 -10.35 -0.01 -19.11
C CYS A 42 -9.73 -0.34 -17.75
N PHE A 43 -10.48 -0.31 -16.65
CA PHE A 43 -9.98 -0.66 -15.32
C PHE A 43 -9.44 -2.10 -15.30
N VAL A 44 -10.24 -3.06 -15.78
CA VAL A 44 -9.86 -4.48 -15.83
C VAL A 44 -8.62 -4.69 -16.69
N GLN A 45 -8.58 -4.07 -17.88
CA GLN A 45 -7.44 -4.16 -18.79
C GLN A 45 -6.17 -3.58 -18.15
N GLN A 46 -6.23 -2.38 -17.57
CA GLN A 46 -5.08 -1.75 -16.92
C GLN A 46 -4.58 -2.56 -15.72
N TYR A 47 -5.50 -3.08 -14.89
CA TYR A 47 -5.12 -3.89 -13.74
C TYR A 47 -4.47 -5.22 -14.17
N SER A 48 -4.93 -5.85 -15.27
CA SER A 48 -4.31 -7.08 -15.79
C SER A 48 -2.86 -6.90 -16.25
N MET A 49 -2.51 -5.72 -16.75
CA MET A 49 -1.16 -5.38 -17.25
C MET A 49 -0.36 -4.52 -16.27
N ILE A 50 -0.80 -4.40 -15.01
CA ILE A 50 -0.27 -3.45 -14.04
C ILE A 50 1.20 -3.65 -13.70
N HIS A 51 1.67 -4.90 -13.77
CA HIS A 51 3.07 -5.27 -13.57
C HIS A 51 4.01 -4.70 -14.65
N ARG A 52 3.48 -4.27 -15.81
CA ARG A 52 4.25 -3.65 -16.90
C ARG A 52 4.30 -2.13 -16.81
N LEU A 53 3.51 -1.53 -15.92
CA LEU A 53 3.43 -0.09 -15.78
C LEU A 53 4.51 0.41 -14.81
N GLU A 54 5.15 1.51 -15.20
CA GLU A 54 6.09 2.23 -14.34
C GLU A 54 5.36 2.96 -13.20
N THR A 55 6.07 3.23 -12.10
CA THR A 55 5.53 3.81 -10.87
C THR A 55 4.74 5.11 -11.08
N ASN A 56 5.16 5.98 -12.00
CA ASN A 56 4.45 7.23 -12.29
C ASN A 56 3.09 6.97 -12.95
N LYS A 57 3.05 6.03 -13.90
CA LYS A 57 1.80 5.62 -14.57
C LYS A 57 0.84 4.99 -13.57
N LEU A 58 1.34 4.11 -12.70
CA LEU A 58 0.55 3.51 -11.61
C LEU A 58 -0.11 4.59 -10.75
N ARG A 59 0.65 5.62 -10.36
CA ARG A 59 0.15 6.71 -9.53
C ARG A 59 -0.98 7.48 -10.21
N ASN A 60 -0.81 7.86 -11.47
CA ASN A 60 -1.80 8.66 -12.17
C ASN A 60 -3.07 7.85 -12.46
N VAL A 61 -2.92 6.60 -12.90
CA VAL A 61 -4.05 5.70 -13.19
C VAL A 61 -4.82 5.38 -11.91
N ALA A 62 -4.13 5.13 -10.79
CA ALA A 62 -4.78 4.90 -9.50
C ALA A 62 -5.60 6.11 -9.04
N LYS A 63 -5.02 7.32 -9.11
CA LYS A 63 -5.71 8.57 -8.75
C LYS A 63 -6.92 8.85 -9.64
N PHE A 64 -6.79 8.56 -10.94
CA PHE A 64 -7.91 8.68 -11.89
C PHE A 64 -9.08 7.79 -11.49
N PHE A 65 -8.85 6.49 -11.26
CA PHE A 65 -9.93 5.57 -10.87
C PHE A 65 -10.46 5.83 -9.46
N ALA A 66 -9.62 6.26 -8.52
CA ALA A 66 -10.07 6.70 -7.20
C ALA A 66 -11.03 7.90 -7.28
N HIS A 67 -10.78 8.84 -8.20
CA HIS A 67 -11.70 9.96 -8.44
C HIS A 67 -13.05 9.45 -8.97
N LEU A 68 -13.04 8.54 -9.95
CA LEU A 68 -14.29 8.01 -10.52
C LEU A 68 -15.11 7.21 -9.49
N LEU A 69 -14.46 6.38 -8.68
CA LEU A 69 -15.11 5.61 -7.62
C LEU A 69 -15.62 6.53 -6.49
N GLY A 70 -14.80 7.49 -6.06
CA GLY A 70 -15.16 8.43 -4.99
C GLY A 70 -16.27 9.42 -5.36
N THR A 71 -16.57 9.58 -6.65
CA THR A 71 -17.67 10.42 -7.14
C THR A 71 -18.88 9.60 -7.61
N ASP A 72 -18.90 8.29 -7.33
CA ASP A 72 -19.94 7.34 -7.76
C ASP A 72 -20.15 7.33 -9.30
N ALA A 73 -19.13 7.75 -10.07
CA ALA A 73 -19.16 7.73 -11.53
C ALA A 73 -18.84 6.35 -12.11
N LEU A 74 -18.10 5.54 -11.36
CA LEU A 74 -17.82 4.14 -11.67
C LEU A 74 -18.35 3.28 -10.52
N PRO A 75 -19.04 2.15 -10.81
CA PRO A 75 -19.53 1.29 -9.76
C PRO A 75 -18.38 0.53 -9.07
N TRP A 76 -18.58 0.22 -7.80
CA TRP A 76 -17.53 -0.33 -6.94
C TRP A 76 -17.22 -1.81 -7.20
N HIS A 77 -18.07 -2.52 -7.95
CA HIS A 77 -17.85 -3.93 -8.31
C HIS A 77 -16.58 -4.15 -9.13
N VAL A 78 -16.04 -3.11 -9.78
CA VAL A 78 -14.75 -3.18 -10.48
C VAL A 78 -13.60 -3.55 -9.55
N LEU A 79 -13.73 -3.32 -8.24
CA LEU A 79 -12.72 -3.69 -7.25
C LEU A 79 -12.63 -5.22 -7.04
N ALA A 80 -13.63 -6.00 -7.47
CA ALA A 80 -13.61 -7.46 -7.41
C ALA A 80 -12.46 -8.09 -8.22
N TYR A 81 -11.94 -7.38 -9.23
CA TYR A 81 -10.79 -7.83 -10.02
C TYR A 81 -9.47 -7.71 -9.27
N ILE A 82 -9.43 -6.98 -8.15
CA ILE A 82 -8.26 -6.84 -7.30
C ILE A 82 -8.21 -8.01 -6.33
N ARG A 83 -7.10 -8.76 -6.31
CA ARG A 83 -6.80 -9.76 -5.29
C ARG A 83 -5.69 -9.26 -4.39
N LEU A 84 -5.88 -9.31 -3.07
CA LEU A 84 -4.89 -8.90 -2.07
C LEU A 84 -4.43 -10.12 -1.25
N THR A 85 -3.69 -11.01 -1.91
CA THR A 85 -3.04 -12.18 -1.30
C THR A 85 -1.51 -12.08 -1.45
N GLU A 86 -0.77 -12.81 -0.63
CA GLU A 86 0.70 -12.83 -0.72
C GLU A 86 1.17 -13.39 -2.08
N GLU A 87 0.48 -14.41 -2.58
CA GLU A 87 0.83 -15.16 -3.80
C GLU A 87 0.43 -14.44 -5.09
N ASP A 88 -0.74 -13.79 -5.14
CA ASP A 88 -1.25 -13.16 -6.38
C ASP A 88 -0.84 -11.69 -6.54
N THR A 89 -0.25 -11.06 -5.51
CA THR A 89 0.10 -9.64 -5.57
C THR A 89 1.56 -9.38 -5.90
N THR A 90 1.78 -8.66 -7.01
CA THR A 90 3.09 -8.08 -7.33
C THR A 90 3.32 -6.75 -6.60
N SER A 91 4.58 -6.31 -6.53
CA SER A 91 4.95 -4.99 -5.98
C SER A 91 4.20 -3.84 -6.67
N SER A 92 4.07 -3.86 -8.00
CA SER A 92 3.28 -2.88 -8.77
C SER A 92 1.80 -2.87 -8.36
N SER A 93 1.21 -4.05 -8.16
CA SER A 93 -0.17 -4.18 -7.71
C SER A 93 -0.36 -3.57 -6.32
N ARG A 94 0.56 -3.85 -5.40
CA ARG A 94 0.56 -3.28 -4.04
C ARG A 94 0.68 -1.75 -4.05
N ILE A 95 1.55 -1.20 -4.89
CA ILE A 95 1.70 0.27 -5.06
C ILE A 95 0.39 0.88 -5.60
N PHE A 96 -0.24 0.24 -6.58
CA PHE A 96 -1.50 0.71 -7.13
C PHE A 96 -2.62 0.72 -6.10
N ILE A 97 -2.84 -0.41 -5.41
CA ILE A 97 -3.88 -0.53 -4.38
C ILE A 97 -3.62 0.48 -3.26
N LYS A 98 -2.37 0.66 -2.84
CA LYS A 98 -1.98 1.68 -1.87
C LYS A 98 -2.44 3.07 -2.29
N ILE A 99 -2.08 3.50 -3.51
CA ILE A 99 -2.43 4.85 -3.98
C ILE A 99 -3.94 5.00 -4.16
N LEU A 100 -4.60 3.96 -4.68
CA LEU A 100 -6.05 3.95 -4.90
C LEU A 100 -6.82 4.18 -3.60
N PHE A 101 -6.52 3.39 -2.56
CA PHE A 101 -7.23 3.51 -1.28
C PHE A 101 -6.83 4.76 -0.49
N GLN A 102 -5.58 5.23 -0.59
CA GLN A 102 -5.18 6.51 0.01
C GLN A 102 -5.98 7.65 -0.60
N GLU A 103 -6.06 7.72 -1.92
CA GLU A 103 -6.83 8.77 -2.62
C GLU A 103 -8.33 8.68 -2.32
N LEU A 104 -8.91 7.46 -2.27
CA LEU A 104 -10.30 7.26 -1.86
C LEU A 104 -10.57 7.76 -0.44
N SER A 105 -9.65 7.49 0.49
CA SER A 105 -9.76 7.95 1.87
C SER A 105 -9.64 9.48 1.98
N GLU A 106 -8.86 10.11 1.10
CA GLU A 106 -8.71 11.57 1.04
C GLU A 106 -9.99 12.22 0.47
N HIS A 107 -10.61 11.60 -0.54
CA HIS A 107 -11.84 12.11 -1.15
C HIS A 107 -13.10 11.92 -0.29
N LEU A 108 -13.28 10.73 0.31
CA LEU A 108 -14.50 10.37 1.05
C LEU A 108 -14.37 10.58 2.57
N GLY A 109 -13.13 10.51 3.09
CA GLY A 109 -12.85 10.32 4.50
C GLY A 109 -12.92 8.84 4.92
N ILE A 110 -12.14 8.48 5.94
CA ILE A 110 -12.00 7.09 6.41
C ILE A 110 -13.33 6.48 6.88
N ARG A 111 -14.20 7.28 7.52
CA ARG A 111 -15.49 6.80 8.06
C ARG A 111 -16.44 6.39 6.93
N ARG A 112 -16.68 7.30 5.98
CA ARG A 112 -17.56 7.03 4.82
C ARG A 112 -17.03 5.91 3.94
N LEU A 113 -15.70 5.83 3.79
CA LEU A 113 -15.07 4.72 3.08
C LEU A 113 -15.37 3.40 3.79
N ASN A 114 -15.24 3.33 5.12
CA ASN A 114 -15.57 2.14 5.89
C ASN A 114 -17.04 1.75 5.79
N ASP A 115 -17.96 2.73 5.85
CA ASP A 115 -19.40 2.49 5.69
C ASP A 115 -19.72 1.89 4.32
N ARG A 116 -19.09 2.41 3.25
CA ARG A 116 -19.23 1.87 1.89
C ARG A 116 -18.66 0.47 1.75
N LEU A 117 -17.47 0.22 2.30
CA LEU A 117 -16.84 -1.11 2.25
C LEU A 117 -17.58 -2.17 3.09
N SER A 118 -18.37 -1.73 4.06
CA SER A 118 -19.18 -2.59 4.94
C SER A 118 -20.60 -2.84 4.40
N ASP A 119 -20.97 -2.24 3.26
CA ASP A 119 -22.29 -2.41 2.66
C ASP A 119 -22.50 -3.86 2.19
N PRO A 120 -23.49 -4.60 2.75
CA PRO A 120 -23.73 -6.00 2.42
C PRO A 120 -23.99 -6.25 0.93
N ALA A 121 -24.53 -5.26 0.20
CA ALA A 121 -24.89 -5.43 -1.21
C ALA A 121 -23.69 -5.57 -2.15
N ILE A 122 -22.52 -5.06 -1.75
CA ILE A 122 -21.28 -5.06 -2.55
C ILE A 122 -20.14 -5.79 -1.86
N GLN A 123 -20.41 -6.41 -0.72
CA GLN A 123 -19.41 -7.12 0.09
C GLN A 123 -18.72 -8.25 -0.68
N ASP A 124 -19.45 -8.95 -1.53
CA ASP A 124 -18.92 -10.02 -2.40
C ASP A 124 -17.83 -9.50 -3.34
N SER A 125 -17.93 -8.23 -3.77
CA SER A 125 -16.90 -7.60 -4.62
C SER A 125 -15.62 -7.26 -3.87
N PHE A 126 -15.62 -7.32 -2.54
CA PHE A 126 -14.45 -7.00 -1.72
C PHE A 126 -13.85 -8.22 -1.03
N GLU A 127 -14.43 -9.41 -1.19
CA GLU A 127 -13.92 -10.65 -0.58
C GLU A 127 -12.45 -10.91 -0.98
N SER A 128 -12.09 -10.61 -2.23
CA SER A 128 -10.73 -10.74 -2.74
C SER A 128 -9.73 -9.73 -2.15
N ILE A 129 -10.20 -8.60 -1.59
CA ILE A 129 -9.38 -7.57 -0.93
C ILE A 129 -9.37 -7.77 0.59
N PHE A 130 -10.49 -8.22 1.14
CA PHE A 130 -10.71 -8.52 2.55
C PHE A 130 -10.99 -10.01 2.79
N PRO A 131 -10.00 -10.88 2.52
CA PRO A 131 -10.16 -12.33 2.62
C PRO A 131 -10.50 -12.78 4.04
N ARG A 132 -11.51 -13.64 4.17
CA ARG A 132 -11.95 -14.30 5.42
C ARG A 132 -11.77 -15.83 5.40
N ASP A 133 -11.16 -16.32 4.33
CA ASP A 133 -10.91 -17.73 4.03
C ASP A 133 -9.77 -18.31 4.89
N ASN A 134 -8.60 -17.67 4.86
CA ASN A 134 -7.38 -18.17 5.48
C ASN A 134 -6.80 -17.11 6.43
N PRO A 135 -6.45 -17.47 7.68
CA PRO A 135 -5.82 -16.55 8.63
C PRO A 135 -4.59 -15.83 8.06
N LYS A 136 -3.82 -16.49 7.19
CA LYS A 136 -2.64 -15.88 6.55
C LYS A 136 -3.04 -14.72 5.63
N ASN A 137 -4.03 -14.94 4.77
CA ASN A 137 -4.56 -13.93 3.86
C ASN A 137 -5.22 -12.77 4.62
N THR A 138 -6.00 -13.08 5.66
CA THR A 138 -6.61 -12.05 6.52
C THR A 138 -5.54 -11.18 7.21
N ARG A 139 -4.49 -11.79 7.77
CA ARG A 139 -3.37 -11.05 8.39
C ARG A 139 -2.63 -10.21 7.36
N PHE A 140 -2.40 -10.75 6.16
CA PHE A 140 -1.75 -10.02 5.08
C PHE A 140 -2.53 -8.75 4.70
N SER A 141 -3.84 -8.86 4.52
CA SER A 141 -4.71 -7.70 4.22
C SER A 141 -4.71 -6.67 5.36
N ILE A 142 -4.84 -7.11 6.62
CA ILE A 142 -4.77 -6.23 7.80
C ILE A 142 -3.43 -5.48 7.81
N ASN A 143 -2.31 -6.19 7.67
CA ASN A 143 -0.97 -5.61 7.72
C ASN A 143 -0.72 -4.65 6.55
N PHE A 144 -1.26 -4.96 5.37
CA PHE A 144 -1.18 -4.09 4.21
C PHE A 144 -1.87 -2.75 4.49
N PHE A 145 -3.13 -2.75 4.90
CA PHE A 145 -3.87 -1.52 5.15
C PHE A 145 -3.37 -0.74 6.37
N THR A 146 -2.85 -1.41 7.42
CA THR A 146 -2.19 -0.71 8.52
C THR A 146 -0.91 -0.03 8.08
N SER A 147 -0.07 -0.68 7.26
CA SER A 147 1.18 -0.09 6.73
C SER A 147 0.94 1.14 5.85
N ILE A 148 -0.25 1.27 5.28
CA ILE A 148 -0.64 2.37 4.39
C ILE A 148 -1.28 3.54 5.16
N GLY A 149 -1.56 3.34 6.46
CA GLY A 149 -2.23 4.32 7.32
C GLY A 149 -3.76 4.23 7.30
N LEU A 150 -4.32 3.16 6.75
CA LEU A 150 -5.76 2.93 6.62
C LEU A 150 -6.23 1.78 7.53
N GLY A 151 -5.67 1.66 8.74
CA GLY A 151 -6.04 0.57 9.66
C GLY A 151 -7.53 0.55 10.04
N GLY A 152 -8.21 1.70 10.00
CA GLY A 152 -9.62 1.83 10.38
C GLY A 152 -10.61 1.07 9.50
N ILE A 153 -10.28 0.78 8.24
CA ILE A 153 -11.14 -0.03 7.35
C ILE A 153 -11.03 -1.54 7.61
N THR A 154 -10.07 -1.96 8.44
CA THR A 154 -9.85 -3.39 8.75
C THR A 154 -10.37 -3.81 10.12
N GLU A 155 -11.13 -2.96 10.82
CA GLU A 155 -11.60 -3.26 12.18
C GLU A 155 -12.46 -4.54 12.21
N ASN A 156 -13.41 -4.66 11.27
CA ASN A 156 -14.24 -5.86 11.10
C ASN A 156 -13.40 -7.14 10.88
N LEU A 157 -12.25 -7.04 10.17
CA LEU A 157 -11.37 -8.18 9.93
C LEU A 157 -10.56 -8.55 11.16
N ARG A 158 -10.18 -7.56 11.96
CA ARG A 158 -9.49 -7.78 13.24
C ARG A 158 -10.40 -8.47 14.24
N GLU A 159 -11.65 -8.04 14.33
CA GLU A 159 -12.67 -8.71 15.15
C GLU A 159 -12.91 -10.14 14.68
N TYR A 160 -13.04 -10.36 13.38
CA TYR A 160 -13.16 -11.71 12.80
C TYR A 160 -11.96 -12.60 13.20
N LEU A 161 -10.73 -12.10 13.08
CA LEU A 161 -9.52 -12.83 13.45
C LEU A 161 -9.45 -13.13 14.96
N LYS A 162 -9.85 -12.19 15.82
CA LYS A 162 -9.94 -12.40 17.27
C LYS A 162 -10.97 -13.48 17.66
N ASN A 163 -12.09 -13.54 16.94
CA ASN A 163 -13.15 -14.52 17.18
C ASN A 163 -12.88 -15.88 16.53
N MET A 164 -11.95 -15.96 15.57
CA MET A 164 -11.66 -17.15 14.79
C MET A 164 -11.19 -18.36 15.65
N PRO A 165 -10.32 -18.20 16.67
CA PRO A 165 -10.00 -19.29 17.60
C PRO A 165 -11.21 -19.80 18.39
N ARG A 166 -12.15 -18.92 18.75
CA ARG A 166 -13.39 -19.30 19.44
C ARG A 166 -14.33 -20.09 18.50
N MET A 167 -14.41 -19.71 17.23
CA MET A 167 -15.22 -20.44 16.24
C MET A 167 -14.62 -21.81 15.90
N ILE A 168 -13.29 -21.94 15.78
CA ILE A 168 -12.63 -23.24 15.57
C ILE A 168 -12.84 -24.17 16.76
N MET A 169 -12.75 -23.67 17.99
CA MET A 169 -13.01 -24.45 19.21
C MET A 169 -14.48 -24.89 19.31
N GLN A 170 -15.40 -24.08 18.81
CA GLN A 170 -16.83 -24.40 18.74
C GLN A 170 -17.17 -25.38 17.59
N GLN A 171 -16.37 -25.40 16.52
CA GLN A 171 -16.52 -26.32 15.39
C GLN A 171 -15.80 -27.66 15.60
N GLN A 172 -14.85 -27.72 16.54
CA GLN A 172 -14.19 -28.95 17.00
C GLN A 172 -14.86 -29.60 18.21
N GLN A 173 -15.95 -29.05 18.76
CA GLN A 173 -16.79 -29.81 19.67
C GLN A 173 -17.56 -30.85 18.86
N PRO A 174 -17.28 -32.16 19.00
CA PRO A 174 -18.22 -33.16 18.52
C PRO A 174 -19.52 -32.97 19.30
N ALA A 175 -20.66 -33.25 18.66
CA ALA A 175 -21.93 -33.36 19.36
C ALA A 175 -21.83 -34.46 20.42
N SER A 176 -21.40 -34.11 21.63
CA SER A 176 -21.62 -34.92 22.83
C SER A 176 -22.86 -34.35 23.50
N ASP A 177 -23.98 -35.00 23.23
CA ASP A 177 -25.17 -34.94 24.04
C ASP A 177 -24.83 -35.36 25.49
N SER A 178 -25.42 -34.69 26.49
CA SER A 178 -25.38 -34.89 27.96
C SER A 178 -24.59 -33.84 28.78
N GLU A 179 -25.33 -32.90 29.40
CA GLU A 179 -24.98 -32.20 30.65
C GLU A 179 -25.27 -33.11 31.88
N PRO A 180 -25.06 -32.67 33.14
CA PRO A 180 -23.87 -32.06 33.76
C PRO A 180 -23.43 -32.86 35.01
N ASP A 181 -22.15 -32.82 35.42
CA ASP A 181 -21.79 -32.82 36.86
C ASP A 181 -20.28 -32.74 37.15
N SER A 182 -20.00 -32.20 38.33
CA SER A 182 -18.76 -32.17 39.13
C SER A 182 -17.71 -31.08 38.85
N GLU A 183 -17.80 -30.09 39.74
CA GLU A 183 -16.75 -29.21 40.25
C GLU A 183 -15.42 -29.96 40.49
N VAL A 184 -14.33 -29.40 39.99
CA VAL A 184 -12.99 -29.60 40.57
C VAL A 184 -12.22 -28.29 40.53
N ASP A 185 -11.95 -27.80 41.75
CA ASP A 185 -11.09 -26.68 42.06
C ASP A 185 -9.65 -26.92 41.58
N THR A 186 -9.07 -25.94 40.91
CA THR A 186 -7.62 -25.75 40.96
C THR A 186 -7.34 -24.30 41.33
N ALA A 187 -7.35 -24.06 42.63
CA ALA A 187 -6.62 -22.97 43.25
C ALA A 187 -5.13 -23.34 43.26
N SER A 188 -4.31 -22.52 42.61
CA SER A 188 -2.93 -22.32 43.05
C SER A 188 -2.53 -20.88 42.71
N ASP A 189 -2.67 -20.03 43.71
CA ASP A 189 -1.96 -18.77 43.83
C ASP A 189 -0.45 -19.02 43.80
N SER A 190 0.29 -18.15 43.11
CA SER A 190 1.53 -17.59 43.64
C SER A 190 1.88 -16.34 42.85
N ASP A 191 1.69 -15.22 43.54
CA ASP A 191 2.30 -13.93 43.25
C ASP A 191 3.84 -14.06 43.14
N SER A 192 4.45 -13.33 42.21
CA SER A 192 5.45 -12.31 42.60
C SER A 192 5.81 -11.42 41.41
N ASP A 193 6.06 -10.18 41.78
CA ASP A 193 6.29 -8.96 41.00
C ASP A 193 7.53 -8.92 40.08
N SER A 194 7.55 -7.84 39.28
CA SER A 194 8.74 -7.08 38.85
C SER A 194 9.62 -7.70 37.75
N ASP A 195 10.20 -6.98 36.79
CA ASP A 195 10.30 -5.55 36.49
C ASP A 195 10.67 -5.40 34.99
N ASP A 196 10.43 -4.19 34.50
CA ASP A 196 10.90 -3.60 33.25
C ASP A 196 12.42 -3.77 33.04
N SER A 197 12.86 -4.05 31.81
CA SER A 197 14.21 -3.73 31.34
C SER A 197 14.28 -3.78 29.80
N SER A 198 14.39 -2.57 29.25
CA SER A 198 14.87 -2.24 27.92
C SER A 198 16.33 -2.62 27.72
N ASP A 199 16.65 -3.41 26.69
CA ASP A 199 18.02 -3.54 26.20
C ASP A 199 18.33 -2.39 25.24
N SER A 200 19.17 -1.47 25.72
CA SER A 200 19.92 -0.50 24.92
C SER A 200 21.38 -0.94 24.92
N ASP A 201 21.88 -1.35 23.76
CA ASP A 201 23.31 -1.61 23.54
C ASP A 201 24.03 -0.28 23.24
N SER A 202 24.92 0.14 24.13
CA SER A 202 26.01 1.08 23.81
C SER A 202 27.18 0.96 24.80
N GLU A 203 28.30 0.51 24.22
CA GLU A 203 29.72 0.87 24.45
C GLU A 203 30.37 0.70 25.82
N GLU A 204 31.62 0.20 25.82
CA GLU A 204 32.71 0.81 26.57
C GLU A 204 34.07 0.57 25.88
N SER A 205 34.92 1.57 26.07
CA SER A 205 36.21 1.83 25.45
C SER A 205 37.40 1.25 26.24
N ASP A 206 38.54 1.05 25.57
CA ASP A 206 39.84 0.96 26.25
C ASP A 206 40.87 1.87 25.56
N SER A 207 41.69 2.53 26.38
CA SER A 207 42.52 3.67 26.03
C SER A 207 44.02 3.31 26.06
N SER A 208 44.79 3.84 25.11
CA SER A 208 46.23 4.00 25.27
C SER A 208 46.76 5.20 24.48
N SER A 209 47.30 6.16 25.25
CA SER A 209 48.23 7.27 25.00
C SER A 209 49.34 7.02 23.97
N GLU A 210 50.11 7.96 23.40
CA GLU A 210 50.25 9.43 23.36
C GLU A 210 51.28 9.73 22.21
N GLU A 211 51.45 11.00 21.86
CA GLU A 211 52.62 11.63 21.21
C GLU A 211 52.79 11.69 19.67
N ASP A 212 53.03 12.94 19.26
CA ASP A 212 53.87 13.43 18.17
C ASP A 212 53.46 13.24 16.70
N ARG A 213 52.97 14.36 16.11
CA ARG A 213 53.62 15.02 14.94
C ARG A 213 52.92 16.34 14.56
N ARG A 214 53.07 17.36 15.41
CA ARG A 214 53.13 18.75 14.96
C ARG A 214 54.58 19.06 14.58
N ARG A 215 54.91 19.11 13.28
CA ARG A 215 55.97 19.96 12.68
C ARG A 215 56.20 19.60 11.21
N LYS A 216 55.61 20.39 10.30
CA LYS A 216 56.35 21.29 9.38
C LYS A 216 55.45 21.79 8.25
N ARG A 217 54.95 23.01 8.46
CA ARG A 217 54.81 24.00 7.38
C ARG A 217 56.16 24.13 6.67
N LYS A 218 56.22 23.78 5.38
CA LYS A 218 57.08 24.43 4.38
C LYS A 218 56.58 24.05 2.99
N ASN A 219 56.56 25.05 2.10
CA ASN A 219 56.26 24.97 0.67
C ASN A 219 54.78 24.92 0.24
N ARG A 220 54.04 26.00 0.56
CA ARG A 220 53.10 26.60 -0.38
C ARG A 220 53.71 27.91 -0.89
N ASN A 221 54.49 27.83 -1.97
CA ASN A 221 54.77 28.92 -2.91
C ASN A 221 55.71 28.41 -4.01
N ASN A 222 55.13 27.96 -5.13
CA ASN A 222 55.56 28.35 -6.49
C ASN A 222 54.79 27.56 -7.54
N GLY A 223 54.36 28.25 -8.60
CA GLY A 223 54.06 27.58 -9.87
C GLY A 223 52.67 27.81 -10.47
N ARG A 224 52.16 29.05 -10.48
CA ARG A 224 51.36 29.51 -11.63
C ARG A 224 52.26 29.44 -12.87
N ASN A 225 51.96 28.57 -13.84
CA ASN A 225 52.15 28.79 -15.28
C ASN A 225 52.00 27.47 -16.07
N LYS A 226 50.86 27.31 -16.74
CA LYS A 226 50.74 26.87 -18.15
C LYS A 226 49.28 26.56 -18.49
N ARG A 227 48.52 27.62 -18.76
CA ARG A 227 47.43 27.61 -19.73
C ARG A 227 47.87 28.56 -20.83
N ASP A 228 48.49 28.03 -21.88
CA ASP A 228 48.28 28.50 -23.25
C ASP A 228 49.03 27.61 -24.25
N SER A 229 48.55 27.62 -25.50
CA SER A 229 49.06 26.90 -26.68
C SER A 229 48.60 25.45 -26.88
N LYS A 230 47.41 25.29 -27.48
CA LYS A 230 47.21 24.38 -28.62
C LYS A 230 45.97 24.75 -29.45
N ARG A 231 46.12 25.84 -30.22
CA ARG A 231 45.39 26.24 -31.43
C ARG A 231 46.39 27.18 -32.11
N THR A 232 47.06 26.88 -33.22
CA THR A 232 46.58 26.56 -34.56
C THR A 232 47.80 26.37 -35.48
N LYS A 233 47.79 25.36 -36.37
CA LYS A 233 48.06 25.47 -37.82
C LYS A 233 48.49 24.12 -38.40
N SER A 234 47.64 23.54 -39.25
CA SER A 234 48.09 23.05 -40.55
C SER A 234 46.98 23.28 -41.59
N LYS A 235 47.29 24.21 -42.50
CA LYS A 235 46.73 24.34 -43.85
C LYS A 235 47.95 24.41 -44.76
N ARG A 236 48.06 23.44 -45.67
CA ARG A 236 48.91 23.26 -46.87
C ARG A 236 48.69 21.77 -47.22
N ASP A 237 48.17 21.36 -48.37
CA ASP A 237 47.96 21.98 -49.67
C ASP A 237 46.57 21.64 -50.23
#